data_AF-A0A2E0UFX5-F1
#
_entry.id   AF-A0A2E0UFX5-F1
#
_cell.length_a   1.000
_cell.length_b   1.000
_cell.length_c   1.000
_cell.angle_alpha   90.00
_cell.angle_beta   90.00
_cell.angle_gamma   90.00
#
_symmetry.space_group_name_H-M   'P 1'
#
loop_
_entity.id
_entity.type
_entity.pdbx_description
1 polymer ?
#
loop_
_entity_poly.entity_id
_entity_poly.type
_entity_poly.pdbx_seq_one_letter_code
_entity_poly.pdbx_strand_id
1 'polypeptide(L)'
;MHRSNDDYGIPKRTAMQESRAVLFEERRLEQLNSVQRHSCISALYARGMSTRDIQAHVGELYGVTISPDLVSAVTASVIDEVHAWQSRPLESTYAIVFFDALRVKIRDEGLVRNKAVNLAIGVRCSGHKEVLGLWIEQTKGVKFWLRVMNELKARGVVTS
;
A
#
# COMPACT_ATOMS: atom_id res chain seq x y z
N MET A 1 17.11 -75.83 2.28
CA MET A 1 16.98 -75.10 3.56
C MET A 1 16.66 -73.65 3.24
N HIS A 2 15.63 -73.11 3.87
CA HIS A 2 14.94 -71.87 3.54
C HIS A 2 15.09 -70.88 4.70
N ARG A 3 15.16 -69.58 4.36
CA ARG A 3 15.11 -68.34 5.19
C ARG A 3 16.36 -67.94 6.01
N SER A 4 16.82 -66.71 5.78
CA SER A 4 16.50 -65.58 6.66
C SER A 4 16.56 -64.26 5.90
N ASN A 5 15.38 -63.69 5.69
CA ASN A 5 15.15 -62.29 5.39
C ASN A 5 15.38 -61.50 6.70
N ASP A 6 16.02 -60.33 6.65
CA ASP A 6 15.71 -59.16 7.50
C ASP A 6 16.65 -58.00 7.14
N ASP A 7 16.40 -57.41 5.97
CA ASP A 7 16.83 -56.04 5.67
C ASP A 7 15.60 -55.14 5.81
N TYR A 8 15.14 -54.94 7.06
CA TYR A 8 14.15 -53.92 7.38
C TYR A 8 14.83 -52.55 7.36
N GLY A 9 15.00 -52.02 6.15
CA GLY A 9 15.36 -50.62 5.91
C GLY A 9 14.25 -49.70 6.41
N ILE A 10 14.31 -49.31 7.69
CA ILE A 10 13.52 -48.19 8.22
C ILE A 10 13.94 -46.94 7.42
N PRO A 11 13.02 -46.25 6.71
CA PRO A 11 13.36 -44.99 6.07
C PRO A 11 13.82 -44.00 7.13
N LYS A 12 15.06 -43.51 7.03
CA LYS A 12 15.65 -42.59 8.00
C LYS A 12 14.77 -41.34 8.11
N ARG A 13 14.21 -41.09 9.31
CA ARG A 13 13.47 -39.88 9.72
C ARG A 13 14.10 -38.57 9.21
N THR A 14 15.42 -38.56 9.08
CA THR A 14 16.26 -37.46 8.60
C THR A 14 15.90 -36.97 7.19
N ALA A 15 15.65 -37.87 6.24
CA ALA A 15 15.36 -37.48 4.85
C ALA A 15 14.00 -36.77 4.70
N MET A 16 13.00 -37.16 5.51
CA MET A 16 11.67 -36.55 5.51
C MET A 16 11.67 -35.16 6.18
N GLN A 17 12.58 -34.92 7.14
CA GLN A 17 12.77 -33.62 7.77
C GLN A 17 13.48 -32.62 6.84
N GLU A 18 14.51 -33.08 6.11
CA GLU A 18 15.23 -32.26 5.13
C GLU A 18 14.31 -31.84 3.97
N SER A 19 13.48 -32.74 3.44
CA SER A 19 12.49 -32.39 2.40
C SER A 19 11.45 -31.36 2.87
N ARG A 20 11.04 -31.39 4.13
CA ARG A 20 10.12 -30.39 4.69
C ARG A 20 10.78 -29.03 4.91
N ALA A 21 12.05 -29.02 5.31
CA ALA A 21 12.83 -27.80 5.46
C ALA A 21 13.10 -27.13 4.11
N VAL A 22 13.44 -27.90 3.07
CA VAL A 22 13.63 -27.40 1.71
C VAL A 22 12.33 -26.83 1.15
N LEU A 23 11.21 -27.55 1.24
CA LEU A 23 9.90 -27.06 0.79
C LEU A 23 9.35 -25.88 1.61
N PHE A 24 9.84 -25.70 2.84
CA PHE A 24 9.51 -24.55 3.68
C PHE A 24 10.33 -23.33 3.27
N GLU A 25 11.63 -23.51 3.05
CA GLU A 25 12.53 -22.44 2.64
C GLU A 25 12.22 -21.97 1.21
N GLU A 26 11.91 -22.89 0.30
CA GLU A 26 11.49 -22.58 -1.08
C GLU A 26 10.19 -21.76 -1.08
N ARG A 27 9.18 -22.16 -0.29
CA ARG A 27 7.97 -21.35 -0.07
C ARG A 27 8.23 -20.00 0.58
N ARG A 28 9.19 -19.93 1.51
CA ARG A 28 9.57 -18.69 2.19
C ARG A 28 10.26 -17.72 1.21
N LEU A 29 11.12 -18.22 0.33
CA LEU A 29 11.77 -17.45 -0.73
C LEU A 29 10.76 -16.98 -1.79
N GLU A 30 9.78 -17.80 -2.16
CA GLU A 30 8.67 -17.39 -3.03
C GLU A 30 7.82 -16.29 -2.38
N GLN A 31 7.52 -16.40 -1.09
CA GLN A 31 6.79 -15.36 -0.36
C GLN A 31 7.60 -14.07 -0.24
N LEU A 32 8.90 -14.16 0.06
CA LEU A 32 9.78 -13.00 0.12
C LEU A 32 9.87 -12.31 -1.25
N ASN A 33 10.02 -13.07 -2.33
CA ASN A 33 9.98 -12.54 -3.70
C ASN A 33 8.61 -11.95 -4.07
N SER A 34 7.52 -12.46 -3.52
CA SER A 34 6.18 -11.89 -3.68
C SER A 34 6.04 -10.53 -2.98
N VAL A 35 6.46 -10.45 -1.72
CA VAL A 35 6.41 -9.21 -0.92
C VAL A 35 7.33 -8.13 -1.51
N GLN A 36 8.55 -8.48 -1.90
CA GLN A 36 9.47 -7.56 -2.57
C GLN A 36 8.88 -7.00 -3.87
N ARG A 37 8.22 -7.84 -4.68
CA ARG A 37 7.56 -7.40 -5.93
C ARG A 37 6.42 -6.44 -5.68
N HIS A 38 5.56 -6.69 -4.68
CA HIS A 38 4.48 -5.77 -4.32
C HIS A 38 5.00 -4.40 -3.88
N SER A 39 6.03 -4.38 -3.02
CA SER A 39 6.66 -3.14 -2.59
C SER A 39 7.29 -2.38 -3.77
N CYS A 40 7.94 -3.09 -4.69
CA CYS A 40 8.50 -2.51 -5.91
C CYS A 40 7.43 -1.90 -6.82
N ILE A 41 6.34 -2.63 -7.10
CA ILE A 41 5.21 -2.14 -7.89
C ILE A 41 4.60 -0.88 -7.27
N SER A 42 4.36 -0.89 -5.95
CA SER A 42 3.84 0.28 -5.21
C SER A 42 4.79 1.47 -5.29
N ALA A 43 6.10 1.26 -5.11
CA ALA A 43 7.10 2.32 -5.17
C ALA A 43 7.29 2.93 -6.58
N LEU A 44 7.12 2.14 -7.65
CA LEU A 44 7.18 2.61 -9.04
C LEU A 44 5.88 3.33 -9.42
N TYR A 45 4.73 2.84 -8.95
CA TYR A 45 3.45 3.52 -9.12
C TYR A 45 3.41 4.87 -8.38
N ALA A 46 3.92 4.93 -7.16
CA ALA A 46 4.07 6.17 -6.39
C ALA A 46 4.98 7.20 -7.07
N ARG A 47 5.91 6.74 -7.93
CA ARG A 47 6.77 7.60 -8.77
C ARG A 47 6.10 8.05 -10.07
N GLY A 48 4.84 7.67 -10.31
CA GLY A 48 4.06 8.09 -11.47
C GLY A 48 4.37 7.33 -12.76
N MET A 49 5.01 6.16 -12.67
CA MET A 49 5.22 5.30 -13.84
C MET A 49 3.88 4.71 -14.32
N SER A 50 3.72 4.55 -15.64
CA SER A 50 2.52 3.91 -16.16
C SER A 50 2.51 2.42 -15.81
N THR A 51 1.34 1.80 -15.74
CA THR A 51 1.21 0.35 -15.48
C THR A 51 2.02 -0.49 -16.47
N ARG A 52 2.12 -0.04 -17.73
CA ARG A 52 2.95 -0.66 -18.77
C ARG A 52 4.45 -0.55 -18.46
N ASP A 53 4.91 0.63 -18.04
CA ASP A 53 6.32 0.84 -17.70
C ASP A 53 6.71 0.05 -16.45
N ILE A 54 5.80 -0.06 -15.49
CA ILE A 54 5.97 -0.90 -14.30
C ILE A 54 6.11 -2.37 -14.69
N GLN A 55 5.24 -2.89 -15.57
CA GLN A 55 5.36 -4.28 -16.05
C GLN A 55 6.70 -4.56 -16.72
N ALA A 56 7.15 -3.66 -17.59
CA ALA A 56 8.44 -3.79 -18.27
C ALA A 56 9.60 -3.79 -17.25
N HIS A 57 9.59 -2.85 -16.30
CA HIS A 57 10.67 -2.70 -15.33
C HIS A 57 10.74 -3.87 -14.32
N VAL A 58 9.60 -4.37 -13.86
CA VAL A 58 9.57 -5.53 -12.94
C VAL A 58 9.94 -6.82 -13.68
N GLY A 59 9.56 -6.95 -14.96
CA GLY A 59 10.02 -8.05 -15.82
C GLY A 59 11.53 -8.07 -16.03
N GLU A 60 12.14 -6.90 -16.21
CA GLU A 60 13.58 -6.74 -16.39
C GLU A 60 14.38 -7.01 -15.10
N LEU A 61 13.90 -6.53 -13.95
CA LEU A 61 14.57 -6.69 -12.65
C LEU A 61 14.45 -8.10 -12.05
N TYR A 62 13.29 -8.75 -12.22
CA TYR A 62 13.00 -10.02 -11.54
C TYR A 62 12.88 -11.20 -12.50
N GLY A 63 12.99 -11.00 -13.82
CA GLY A 63 12.90 -12.06 -14.81
C GLY A 63 11.52 -12.73 -14.91
N VAL A 64 10.47 -12.08 -14.39
CA VAL A 64 9.11 -12.63 -14.33
C VAL A 64 8.13 -11.72 -15.05
N THR A 65 7.35 -12.28 -15.98
CA THR A 65 6.25 -11.55 -16.63
C THR A 65 5.10 -11.36 -15.64
N ILE A 66 4.78 -10.11 -15.34
CA ILE A 66 3.67 -9.76 -14.45
C ILE A 66 2.42 -9.46 -15.29
N SER A 67 1.28 -10.06 -14.93
CA SER A 67 0.02 -9.78 -15.62
C SER A 67 -0.46 -8.35 -15.32
N PRO A 68 -1.16 -7.70 -16.27
CA PRO A 68 -1.80 -6.41 -16.02
C PRO A 68 -2.76 -6.48 -14.81
N ASP A 69 -3.40 -7.62 -14.61
CA ASP A 69 -4.31 -7.90 -13.50
C ASP A 69 -3.58 -7.86 -12.15
N LEU A 70 -2.35 -8.38 -12.07
CA LEU A 70 -1.56 -8.33 -10.83
C LEU A 70 -1.14 -6.90 -10.50
N VAL A 71 -0.71 -6.11 -11.49
CA VAL A 71 -0.43 -4.69 -11.28
C VAL A 71 -1.68 -3.96 -10.80
N SER A 72 -2.83 -4.25 -11.44
CA SER A 72 -4.11 -3.65 -11.09
C SER A 72 -4.57 -4.02 -9.68
N ALA A 73 -4.42 -5.29 -9.28
CA ALA A 73 -4.74 -5.77 -7.93
C ALA A 73 -3.87 -5.11 -6.85
N VAL A 74 -2.56 -4.96 -7.11
CA VAL A 74 -1.64 -4.27 -6.19
C VAL A 74 -1.97 -2.78 -6.10
N THR A 75 -2.32 -2.14 -7.22
CA THR A 75 -2.78 -0.74 -7.16
C THR A 75 -4.13 -0.59 -6.45
N ALA A 76 -5.02 -1.59 -6.57
CA ALA A 76 -6.30 -1.59 -5.88
C ALA A 76 -6.13 -1.72 -4.36
N SER A 77 -5.21 -2.57 -3.88
CA SER A 77 -4.94 -2.66 -2.43
C SER A 77 -4.40 -1.35 -1.86
N VAL A 78 -3.59 -0.61 -2.63
CA VAL A 78 -3.13 0.73 -2.23
C VAL A 78 -4.30 1.72 -2.15
N ILE A 79 -5.28 1.63 -3.04
CA ILE A 79 -6.49 2.48 -2.99
C ILE A 79 -7.30 2.20 -1.72
N ASP A 80 -7.48 0.93 -1.36
CA ASP A 80 -8.18 0.55 -0.13
C ASP A 80 -7.45 1.05 1.13
N GLU A 81 -6.12 0.94 1.17
CA GLU A 81 -5.29 1.49 2.23
C GLU A 81 -5.42 3.03 2.32
N VAL A 82 -5.45 3.72 1.19
CA VAL A 82 -5.67 5.17 1.14
C VAL A 82 -7.05 5.53 1.68
N HIS A 83 -8.10 4.79 1.32
CA HIS A 83 -9.44 5.01 1.85
C HIS A 83 -9.52 4.74 3.37
N ALA A 84 -8.90 3.68 3.84
CA ALA A 84 -8.80 3.39 5.28
C ALA A 84 -8.06 4.52 6.01
N TRP A 85 -6.96 5.02 5.45
CA TRP A 85 -6.23 6.15 6.00
C TRP A 85 -7.05 7.44 5.99
N GLN A 86 -7.79 7.72 4.92
CA GLN A 86 -8.65 8.91 4.80
C GLN A 86 -9.83 8.89 5.77
N SER A 87 -10.34 7.71 6.11
CA SER A 87 -11.48 7.54 7.03
C SER A 87 -11.08 7.27 8.47
N ARG A 88 -9.78 7.11 8.76
CA ARG A 88 -9.30 6.74 10.10
C ARG A 88 -9.76 7.73 11.18
N PRO A 89 -10.05 7.25 12.40
CA PRO A 89 -10.30 8.11 13.55
C PRO A 89 -9.15 9.07 13.80
N LEU A 90 -9.48 10.30 14.18
CA LEU A 90 -8.54 11.35 14.55
C LEU A 90 -8.59 11.60 16.06
N GLU A 91 -7.57 12.29 16.57
CA GLU A 91 -7.59 12.76 17.95
C GLU A 91 -8.73 13.77 18.16
N SER A 92 -9.26 13.80 19.37
CA SER A 92 -10.34 14.71 19.73
C SER A 92 -9.91 16.17 19.64
N THR A 93 -8.69 16.50 20.06
CA THR A 93 -8.20 17.88 20.16
C THR A 93 -6.83 18.05 19.51
N TYR A 94 -6.71 19.11 18.72
CA TYR A 94 -5.46 19.58 18.12
C TYR A 94 -5.18 21.00 18.61
N ALA A 95 -3.93 21.28 18.97
CA ALA A 95 -3.51 22.60 19.43
C ALA A 95 -3.62 23.64 18.31
N ILE A 96 -3.22 23.25 17.09
CA ILE A 96 -3.29 24.09 15.88
C ILE A 96 -3.61 23.18 14.69
N VAL A 97 -4.45 23.67 13.77
CA VAL A 97 -4.68 23.04 12.47
C VAL A 97 -4.32 24.03 11.35
N PHE A 98 -3.44 23.61 10.45
CA PHE A 98 -3.04 24.35 9.26
C PHE A 98 -3.78 23.82 8.04
N PHE A 99 -4.21 24.74 7.18
CA PHE A 99 -4.74 24.41 5.86
C PHE A 99 -3.82 24.99 4.79
N ASP A 100 -3.39 24.13 3.87
CA ASP A 100 -2.56 24.52 2.74
C ASP A 100 -3.14 23.99 1.42
N ALA A 101 -2.71 24.53 0.29
CA ALA A 101 -3.12 24.09 -1.03
C ALA A 101 -1.93 24.00 -2.00
N LEU A 102 -1.56 22.78 -2.34
CA LEU A 102 -0.51 22.49 -3.31
C LEU A 102 -1.08 22.47 -4.73
N ARG A 103 -0.41 23.14 -5.67
CA ARG A 103 -0.77 23.11 -7.10
C ARG A 103 0.02 22.00 -7.78
N VAL A 104 -0.67 20.96 -8.23
CA VAL A 104 -0.05 19.79 -8.85
C VAL A 104 -0.59 19.63 -10.26
N LYS A 105 0.31 19.37 -11.21
CA LYS A 105 -0.06 18.96 -12.58
C LYS A 105 -0.49 17.50 -12.54
N ILE A 106 -1.78 17.25 -12.74
CA ILE A 106 -2.36 15.90 -12.72
C ILE A 106 -2.85 15.59 -14.13
N ARG A 107 -2.50 14.42 -14.65
CA ARG A 107 -3.08 13.90 -15.90
C ARG A 107 -4.46 13.34 -15.58
N ASP A 108 -5.47 13.92 -16.20
CA ASP A 108 -6.88 13.61 -15.98
C ASP A 108 -7.56 13.49 -17.35
N GLU A 109 -8.13 12.32 -17.65
CA GLU A 109 -8.76 12.03 -18.95
C GLU A 109 -7.88 12.36 -20.17
N GLY A 110 -6.57 12.08 -20.06
CA GLY A 110 -5.59 12.33 -21.13
C GLY A 110 -5.09 13.77 -21.21
N LEU A 111 -5.64 14.71 -20.45
CA LEU A 111 -5.22 16.11 -20.39
C LEU A 111 -4.47 16.40 -19.08
N VAL A 112 -3.32 17.06 -19.16
CA VAL A 112 -2.60 17.51 -17.96
C VAL A 112 -3.22 18.82 -17.47
N ARG A 113 -3.88 18.78 -16.31
CA ARG A 113 -4.54 19.94 -15.69
C ARG A 113 -3.84 20.30 -14.38
N ASN A 114 -3.76 21.59 -14.08
CA ASN A 114 -3.25 22.06 -12.80
C ASN A 114 -4.37 22.02 -11.75
N LYS A 115 -4.33 21.06 -10.83
CA LYS A 115 -5.33 20.88 -9.77
C LYS A 115 -4.77 21.38 -8.43
N ALA A 116 -5.64 21.92 -7.60
CA ALA A 116 -5.31 22.24 -6.22
C ALA A 116 -5.58 21.01 -5.34
N VAL A 117 -4.56 20.60 -4.60
CA VAL A 117 -4.64 19.59 -3.54
C VAL A 117 -4.64 20.33 -2.22
N ASN A 118 -5.79 20.39 -1.56
CA ASN A 118 -5.92 21.01 -0.25
C ASN A 118 -5.52 19.98 0.82
N LEU A 119 -4.73 20.43 1.79
CA LEU A 119 -4.14 19.61 2.85
C LEU A 119 -4.52 20.21 4.20
N ALA A 120 -4.89 19.36 5.15
CA ALA A 120 -5.02 19.74 6.56
C ALA A 120 -3.93 19.06 7.38
N ILE A 121 -3.17 19.84 8.17
CA ILE A 121 -2.14 19.34 9.08
C ILE A 121 -2.51 19.76 10.50
N GLY A 122 -2.66 18.78 11.38
CA GLY A 122 -2.92 18.99 12.81
C GLY A 122 -1.65 18.89 13.62
N VAL A 123 -1.49 19.76 14.61
CA VAL A 123 -0.46 19.65 15.64
C VAL A 123 -1.14 19.23 16.94
N ARG A 124 -0.78 18.06 17.45
CA ARG A 124 -1.29 17.56 18.74
C ARG A 124 -0.77 18.43 19.89
N CYS A 125 -1.41 18.31 21.06
CA CYS A 125 -0.94 18.99 22.28
C CYS A 125 0.49 18.57 22.69
N SER A 126 0.94 17.37 22.26
CA SER A 126 2.33 16.91 22.44
C SER A 126 3.34 17.57 21.49
N GLY A 127 2.88 18.38 20.53
CA GLY A 127 3.72 18.98 19.48
C GLY A 127 3.91 18.11 18.24
N HIS A 128 3.40 16.87 18.22
CA HIS A 128 3.47 16.00 17.05
C HIS A 128 2.58 16.51 15.92
N LYS A 129 3.13 16.60 14.71
CA LYS A 129 2.40 17.01 13.50
C LYS A 129 1.94 15.78 12.73
N GLU A 130 0.69 15.79 12.28
CA GLU A 130 0.16 14.76 11.41
C GLU A 130 -0.76 15.34 10.33
N VAL A 131 -0.83 14.65 9.20
CA VAL A 131 -1.76 15.00 8.12
C VAL A 131 -3.15 14.48 8.46
N LEU A 132 -4.12 15.38 8.60
CA LEU A 132 -5.50 15.03 8.92
C LEU A 132 -6.27 14.58 7.68
N GLY A 133 -6.00 15.19 6.52
CA GLY A 133 -6.65 14.82 5.28
C GLY A 133 -6.12 15.57 4.06
N LEU A 134 -6.48 15.05 2.88
CA LEU A 134 -6.07 15.53 1.57
C LEU A 134 -7.29 15.51 0.65
N TRP A 135 -7.57 16.64 -0.03
CA TRP A 135 -8.71 16.78 -0.92
C TRP A 135 -8.33 17.44 -2.23
N ILE A 136 -8.59 16.76 -3.34
CA ILE A 136 -8.44 17.30 -4.68
C ILE A 136 -9.81 17.81 -5.12
N GLU A 137 -9.93 19.12 -5.27
CA GLU A 137 -11.21 19.74 -5.65
C GLU A 137 -10.99 20.82 -6.70
N GLN A 138 -11.91 20.91 -7.66
CA GLN A 138 -11.82 21.93 -8.72
C GLN A 138 -12.31 23.30 -8.24
N THR A 139 -13.24 23.34 -7.28
CA THR A 139 -13.87 24.57 -6.79
C THR A 139 -13.60 24.82 -5.31
N LYS A 140 -12.97 25.96 -4.98
CA LYS A 140 -12.66 26.38 -3.61
C LYS A 140 -13.80 27.20 -2.99
N GLY A 141 -15.00 26.62 -2.95
CA GLY A 141 -16.19 27.29 -2.40
C GLY A 141 -16.38 27.06 -0.90
N VAL A 142 -17.27 27.84 -0.28
CA VAL A 142 -17.67 27.65 1.14
C VAL A 142 -18.19 26.22 1.39
N LYS A 143 -18.93 25.66 0.43
CA LYS A 143 -19.45 24.29 0.51
C LYS A 143 -18.35 23.24 0.64
N PHE A 144 -17.21 23.45 -0.02
CA PHE A 144 -16.06 22.55 0.06
C PHE A 144 -15.49 22.55 1.48
N TRP A 145 -15.20 23.72 2.04
CA TRP A 145 -14.64 23.82 3.39
C TRP A 145 -15.61 23.32 4.45
N LEU A 146 -16.91 23.56 4.28
CA LEU A 146 -17.93 22.99 5.17
C LEU A 146 -17.90 21.45 5.15
N ARG A 147 -17.77 20.83 3.97
CA ARG A 147 -17.60 19.38 3.84
C ARG A 147 -16.33 18.90 4.56
N VAL A 148 -15.20 19.57 4.35
CA VAL A 148 -13.93 19.24 5.01
C VAL A 148 -14.06 19.29 6.54
N MET A 149 -14.65 20.36 7.08
CA MET A 149 -14.84 20.51 8.52
C MET A 149 -15.79 19.44 9.09
N ASN A 150 -16.86 19.12 8.37
CA ASN A 150 -17.78 18.05 8.76
C ASN A 150 -17.11 16.67 8.75
N GLU A 151 -16.26 16.40 7.77
CA GLU A 151 -15.49 15.16 7.69
C GLU A 151 -14.52 15.02 8.86
N LEU A 152 -13.77 16.08 9.19
CA LEU A 152 -12.89 16.08 10.36
C LEU A 152 -13.66 15.84 11.66
N LYS A 153 -14.84 16.47 11.81
CA LYS A 153 -15.73 16.26 12.96
C LYS A 153 -16.25 14.83 13.04
N ALA A 154 -16.70 14.27 11.92
CA ALA A 154 -17.18 12.88 11.85
C ALA A 154 -16.09 11.86 12.22
N ARG A 155 -14.82 12.22 11.99
CA ARG A 155 -13.65 11.41 12.35
C ARG A 155 -13.17 11.61 13.79
N GLY A 156 -13.83 12.46 14.58
CA GLY A 156 -13.60 12.57 16.03
C GLY A 156 -13.08 13.92 16.51
N VAL A 157 -12.74 14.86 15.61
CA VAL A 157 -12.26 16.18 16.02
C VAL A 157 -13.40 16.98 16.64
N VAL A 158 -13.24 17.41 17.88
CA VAL A 158 -14.19 18.31 18.55
C VAL A 158 -13.76 19.76 18.34
N THR A 159 -14.69 20.55 17.82
CA THR A 159 -14.63 22.01 17.86
C THR A 159 -15.14 22.45 19.23
N SER A 160 -14.24 22.99 20.06
CA SER A 160 -14.56 23.70 21.31
C SER A 160 -15.21 25.05 21.04
#